data_AF-A0A7W1LKK8-F1
#
_entry.id   AF-A0A7W1LKK8-F1
#
_cell.length_a   1.000
_cell.length_b   1.000
_cell.length_c   1.000
_cell.angle_alpha   90.00
_cell.angle_beta   90.00
_cell.angle_gamma   90.00
#
_symmetry.space_group_name_H-M   'P 1'
#
loop_
_entity.id
_entity.type
_entity.pdbx_description
1 polymer ?
#
loop_
_entity_poly.entity_id
_entity_poly.type
_entity_poly.pdbx_seq_one_letter_code
_entity_poly.pdbx_strand_id
1 'polypeptide(L)'
;MPRRVPAEVDDPDGSDDQTGHRVVCHLDGVLAERGMTLSELASRAGVTVVNLSVLKNDRARAVRFSTLTAICDVLGCQPGELLSVAPAETREAAG
;
A
#
# COMPACT_ATOMS: atom_id res chain seq x y z
N MET A 1 -19.98 29.87 -18.78
CA MET A 1 -18.54 29.68 -18.54
C MET A 1 -18.35 28.65 -17.44
N PRO A 2 -18.13 27.35 -17.75
CA PRO A 2 -17.84 26.38 -16.69
C PRO A 2 -16.46 26.65 -16.08
N ARG A 3 -16.38 26.50 -14.75
CA ARG A 3 -15.32 27.00 -13.87
C ARG A 3 -13.96 26.35 -14.17
N ARG A 4 -12.90 27.16 -14.10
CA ARG A 4 -11.47 26.75 -14.13
C ARG A 4 -11.25 25.66 -13.06
N VAL A 5 -10.74 24.51 -13.50
CA VAL A 5 -10.13 23.52 -12.59
C VAL A 5 -8.77 24.11 -12.17
N PRO A 6 -8.43 24.15 -10.87
CA PRO A 6 -7.08 24.52 -10.45
C PRO A 6 -6.04 23.52 -10.95
N ALA A 7 -4.82 24.05 -11.12
CA ALA A 7 -3.68 23.47 -11.80
C ALA A 7 -3.35 22.02 -11.46
N GLU A 8 -2.88 21.33 -12.50
CA GLU A 8 -2.11 20.10 -12.46
C GLU A 8 -1.12 20.15 -11.29
N VAL A 9 -1.23 19.18 -10.38
CA VAL A 9 -0.13 18.83 -9.49
C VAL A 9 0.92 18.17 -10.37
N ASP A 10 1.84 18.99 -10.84
CA ASP A 10 3.13 18.56 -11.37
C ASP A 10 3.81 17.79 -10.21
N ASP A 11 3.85 16.46 -10.29
CA ASP A 11 4.64 15.61 -9.40
C ASP A 11 6.07 15.56 -9.99
N PRO A 12 7.02 16.37 -9.49
CA PRO A 12 8.32 16.54 -10.14
C PRO A 12 9.32 15.49 -9.64
N ASP A 13 8.92 14.21 -9.61
CA ASP A 13 9.84 13.13 -9.25
C ASP A 13 9.52 11.84 -9.99
N GLY A 14 10.02 11.78 -11.22
CA GLY A 14 10.33 10.53 -11.88
C GLY A 14 11.82 10.22 -11.72
N SER A 15 12.29 9.80 -10.54
CA SER A 15 13.31 8.73 -10.36
C SER A 15 13.73 8.49 -8.90
N ASP A 16 12.79 8.12 -8.02
CA ASP A 16 13.12 7.62 -6.68
C ASP A 16 12.89 6.10 -6.57
N ASP A 17 13.88 5.29 -6.95
CA ASP A 17 13.90 3.83 -6.68
C ASP A 17 14.28 3.48 -5.22
N GLN A 18 14.11 4.42 -4.28
CA GLN A 18 14.31 4.22 -2.84
C GLN A 18 13.05 4.65 -2.08
N THR A 19 12.11 3.73 -1.90
CA THR A 19 10.93 3.97 -1.06
C THR A 19 11.38 4.14 0.40
N GLY A 20 11.60 5.38 0.84
CA GLY A 20 12.13 5.74 2.17
C GLY A 20 11.18 5.52 3.35
N HIS A 21 10.30 4.53 3.29
CA HIS A 21 9.35 4.22 4.37
C HIS A 21 9.67 2.88 5.03
N ARG A 22 9.26 2.74 6.30
CA ARG A 22 9.38 1.49 7.06
C ARG A 22 8.06 0.69 7.12
N VAL A 23 7.10 1.00 6.26
CA VAL A 23 5.83 0.27 6.19
C VAL A 23 6.08 -1.08 5.54
N VAL A 24 5.65 -2.15 6.20
CA VAL A 24 5.74 -3.54 5.74
C VAL A 24 4.33 -4.09 5.53
N CYS A 25 4.11 -4.71 4.38
CA CYS A 25 2.85 -5.32 3.99
C CYS A 25 2.85 -6.83 4.22
N HIS A 26 1.86 -7.32 4.97
CA HIS A 26 1.69 -8.73 5.32
C HIS A 26 0.68 -9.47 4.43
N LEU A 27 0.32 -8.87 3.29
CA LEU A 27 -0.74 -9.36 2.42
C LEU A 27 -0.53 -10.82 1.98
N ASP A 28 0.72 -11.25 1.80
CA ASP A 28 1.03 -12.63 1.42
C ASP A 28 0.59 -13.66 2.46
N GLY A 29 0.83 -13.39 3.74
CA GLY A 29 0.38 -14.29 4.82
C GLY A 29 -1.15 -14.35 4.87
N VAL A 30 -1.80 -13.18 4.84
CA VAL A 30 -3.26 -13.04 4.90
C VAL A 30 -3.94 -13.76 3.72
N LEU A 31 -3.36 -13.68 2.52
CA LEU A 31 -3.83 -14.39 1.33
C LEU A 31 -3.65 -15.91 1.46
N ALA A 32 -2.49 -16.36 1.93
CA ALA A 32 -2.18 -17.78 2.12
C ALA A 32 -3.13 -18.43 3.13
N GLU A 33 -3.39 -17.77 4.26
CA GLU A 33 -4.36 -18.22 5.27
C GLU A 33 -5.78 -18.40 4.72
N ARG A 34 -6.14 -17.61 3.70
CA ARG A 34 -7.47 -17.62 3.07
C ARG A 34 -7.53 -18.44 1.79
N GLY A 35 -6.41 -19.01 1.34
CA GLY A 35 -6.32 -19.70 0.06
C GLY A 35 -6.69 -18.81 -1.14
N MET A 36 -6.43 -17.50 -1.06
CA MET A 36 -6.83 -16.52 -2.07
C MET A 36 -5.63 -16.06 -2.89
N THR A 37 -5.82 -15.87 -4.20
CA THR A 37 -4.77 -15.31 -5.06
C THR A 37 -4.81 -13.78 -5.08
N LEU A 38 -3.67 -13.13 -5.39
CA LEU A 38 -3.60 -11.67 -5.54
C LEU A 38 -4.55 -11.16 -6.64
N SER A 39 -4.67 -11.91 -7.75
CA SER A 39 -5.56 -11.59 -8.86
C SER A 39 -7.03 -11.65 -8.47
N GLU A 40 -7.40 -12.63 -7.64
CA GLU A 40 -8.76 -12.74 -7.12
C GLU A 40 -9.10 -11.61 -6.16
N LEU A 41 -8.19 -11.26 -5.25
CA LEU A 41 -8.36 -10.10 -4.38
C LEU A 41 -8.53 -8.81 -5.20
N ALA A 42 -7.71 -8.60 -6.22
CA ALA A 42 -7.81 -7.43 -7.10
C ALA A 42 -9.22 -7.32 -7.72
N SER A 43 -9.74 -8.43 -8.24
CA SER A 43 -11.07 -8.48 -8.82
C SER A 43 -12.18 -8.20 -7.80
N ARG A 44 -12.08 -8.77 -6.59
CA ARG A 44 -13.11 -8.61 -5.55
C ARG A 44 -13.09 -7.23 -4.90
N ALA A 45 -11.91 -6.64 -4.68
CA ALA A 45 -11.74 -5.34 -4.05
C ALA A 45 -11.85 -4.15 -5.02
N GLY A 46 -12.01 -4.41 -6.33
CA GLY A 46 -12.14 -3.36 -7.33
C GLY A 46 -10.85 -2.56 -7.56
N VAL A 47 -9.69 -3.22 -7.47
CA VAL A 47 -8.37 -2.60 -7.63
C VAL A 47 -7.56 -3.36 -8.67
N THR A 48 -6.46 -2.78 -9.16
CA THR A 48 -5.61 -3.46 -10.13
C THR A 48 -4.61 -4.39 -9.43
N VAL A 49 -4.23 -5.48 -10.10
CA VAL A 49 -3.15 -6.38 -9.63
C VAL A 49 -1.84 -5.61 -9.47
N VAL A 50 -1.60 -4.61 -10.32
CA VAL A 50 -0.43 -3.72 -10.22
C VAL A 50 -0.45 -2.92 -8.92
N ASN A 51 -1.59 -2.34 -8.53
CA ASN A 51 -1.74 -1.60 -7.28
C ASN A 51 -1.42 -2.50 -6.07
N LEU A 52 -2.00 -3.71 -6.04
CA LEU A 52 -1.73 -4.69 -4.98
C LEU A 52 -0.29 -5.19 -4.99
N SER A 53 0.32 -5.37 -6.15
CA SER A 53 1.72 -5.80 -6.27
C SER A 53 2.69 -4.73 -5.74
N VAL A 54 2.42 -3.45 -6.01
CA VAL A 54 3.23 -2.35 -5.46
C VAL A 54 3.08 -2.28 -3.93
N LEU A 55 1.86 -2.46 -3.40
CA LEU A 55 1.61 -2.48 -1.96
C LEU A 55 2.27 -3.68 -1.27
N LYS A 56 2.06 -4.88 -1.80
CA LYS A 56 2.60 -6.15 -1.29
C LYS A 56 4.12 -6.15 -1.17
N ASN A 57 4.81 -5.51 -2.12
CA ASN A 57 6.26 -5.51 -2.18
C ASN A 57 6.88 -4.27 -1.50
N ASP A 58 6.14 -3.58 -0.63
CA ASP A 58 6.62 -2.42 0.14
C ASP A 58 7.14 -1.27 -0.75
N ARG A 59 6.58 -1.11 -1.96
CA ARG A 59 6.94 -0.03 -2.90
C ARG A 59 5.88 1.07 -2.99
N ALA A 60 4.81 0.97 -2.19
CA ALA A 60 3.73 1.93 -2.22
C ALA A 60 4.06 3.20 -1.41
N ARG A 61 4.22 4.34 -2.10
CA ARG A 61 4.38 5.63 -1.42
C ARG A 61 3.16 6.05 -0.59
N ALA A 62 1.97 5.69 -1.06
CA ALA A 62 0.71 6.00 -0.42
C ALA A 62 -0.35 4.94 -0.75
N VAL A 63 -1.31 4.77 0.15
CA VAL A 63 -2.53 3.98 -0.06
C VAL A 63 -3.74 4.82 0.32
N ARG A 64 -4.78 4.84 -0.53
CA ARG A 64 -6.05 5.49 -0.20
C ARG A 64 -6.78 4.64 0.84
N PHE A 65 -7.39 5.27 1.84
CA PHE A 65 -8.19 4.52 2.83
C PHE A 65 -9.34 3.75 2.20
N SER A 66 -9.97 4.25 1.14
CA SER A 66 -11.00 3.50 0.41
C SER A 66 -10.48 2.18 -0.16
N THR A 67 -9.24 2.18 -0.68
CA THR A 67 -8.57 0.97 -1.16
C THR A 67 -8.26 0.02 -0.02
N LEU A 68 -7.74 0.55 1.09
CA LEU A 68 -7.43 -0.24 2.28
C LEU A 68 -8.69 -0.89 2.87
N THR A 69 -9.79 -0.15 2.98
CA THR A 69 -11.10 -0.66 3.41
C THR A 69 -11.60 -1.77 2.50
N ALA A 70 -11.58 -1.58 1.18
CA ALA A 70 -12.06 -2.60 0.24
C ALA A 70 -11.26 -3.91 0.34
N ILE A 71 -9.94 -3.83 0.55
CA ILE A 71 -9.09 -5.00 0.79
C ILE A 71 -9.48 -5.67 2.12
N CYS A 72 -9.60 -4.89 3.19
CA CYS A 72 -10.01 -5.38 4.50
C CYS A 72 -11.39 -6.06 4.48
N ASP A 73 -12.37 -5.52 3.77
CA ASP A 73 -13.72 -6.08 3.67
C ASP A 73 -13.72 -7.43 2.95
N VAL A 74 -12.95 -7.55 1.85
CA VAL A 74 -12.82 -8.82 1.10
C VAL A 74 -12.09 -9.88 1.91
N LEU A 75 -11.07 -9.48 2.65
CA LEU A 75 -10.26 -10.39 3.47
C LEU A 75 -10.86 -10.60 4.87
N GLY A 76 -11.86 -9.82 5.29
CA GLY A 76 -12.36 -9.85 6.67
C GLY A 76 -11.26 -9.64 7.70
N CYS A 77 -10.36 -8.68 7.46
CA CYS A 77 -9.26 -8.34 8.36
C CYS A 77 -9.23 -6.84 8.70
N GLN A 78 -8.41 -6.45 9.66
CA GLN A 78 -8.15 -5.07 10.03
C GLN A 78 -6.88 -4.53 9.36
N PRO A 79 -6.76 -3.20 9.18
CA PRO A 79 -5.54 -2.57 8.66
C PRO A 79 -4.26 -2.98 9.38
N GLY A 80 -4.31 -3.18 10.70
CA GLY A 80 -3.15 -3.58 11.50
C GLY A 80 -2.70 -5.03 11.26
N GLU A 81 -3.54 -5.88 10.68
CA GLU A 81 -3.15 -7.21 10.22
C GLU A 81 -2.43 -7.13 8.86
N LEU A 82 -2.76 -6.14 8.03
CA LEU A 82 -2.16 -5.97 6.70
C LEU A 82 -0.88 -5.15 6.70
N LEU A 83 -0.77 -4.16 7.59
CA LEU A 83 0.30 -3.18 7.57
C LEU A 83 0.91 -3.02 8.96
N SER A 84 2.23 -3.01 8.99
CA SER A 84 3.01 -2.68 10.19
C SER A 84 4.10 -1.67 9.88
N VAL A 85 4.67 -1.06 10.91
CA VAL A 85 5.83 -0.19 10.76
C VAL A 85 7.02 -0.89 11.40
N ALA A 86 8.05 -1.18 10.61
CA ALA A 86 9.29 -1.72 11.14
C ALA A 86 9.93 -0.73 12.12
N PRO A 87 10.62 -1.22 13.18
CA PRO A 87 11.28 -0.37 14.16
C PRO A 87 12.22 0.64 13.50
N ALA A 88 12.36 1.81 14.13
CA ALA A 88 13.47 2.68 13.79
C ALA A 88 14.77 2.00 14.21
N GLU A 89 15.74 1.90 13.31
CA GLU A 89 17.11 1.63 13.72
C GLU A 89 17.51 2.75 14.68
N THR A 90 17.55 2.45 15.97
CA THR A 90 18.07 3.37 16.96
C THR A 90 19.55 3.44 16.68
N ARG A 91 20.01 4.54 16.08
CA ARG A 91 21.43 4.81 15.94
C ARG A 91 21.99 5.02 17.34
N GLU A 92 22.44 3.94 17.97
CA GLU A 92 23.21 4.02 19.20
C GLU A 92 24.40 4.93 18.93
N ALA A 93 24.40 6.09 19.58
CA ALA A 93 25.52 6.99 19.60
C ALA A 93 26.66 6.27 20.34
N ALA A 94 27.53 5.62 19.58
CA ALA A 94 28.83 5.18 20.07
C ALA A 94 29.55 6.43 20.60
N GLY A 95 29.70 6.46 21.93
CA GLY A 95 30.50 7.45 22.65
C GLY A 95 32.00 7.20 22.51
#